data_AF-A0A382Y1B9-F1
#
_entry.id   AF-A0A382Y1B9-F1
#
_cell.length_a   1.000
_cell.length_b   1.000
_cell.length_c   1.000
_cell.angle_alpha   90.00
_cell.angle_beta   90.00
_cell.angle_gamma   90.00
#
_symmetry.space_group_name_H-M   'P 1'
#
loop_
_entity.id
_entity.type
_entity.pdbx_description
1 polymer ?
#
loop_
_entity_poly.entity_id
_entity_poly.type
_entity_poly.pdbx_seq_one_letter_code
_entity_poly.pdbx_strand_id
1 'polypeptide(L)'
;LIISGPVEHKPDQYLTVDKLIKDLHPSDYEIDEKDKNVLLTNIGIDKIEGIFTKAGILKNNNFYDPKNLNLVHHVNQALRANHLFFLGKDYIVQNNSIKIIDEFTGRVLEGRRYSDGLHQALEAKEKVDILSENQTLANITYQNYFRMYKKLAGMTGTAATEAEEFFDIYNLPVVSIPTNEKMIRIDSNDKIFRTDKEKNKAIIDKVIECNKKGQPVLIGTTSINKSETYSKLLNVNGIKHSVLNAKRHEKEAIIIADAGKIDAVTV
;
A
#
# COMPACT_ATOMS: atom_id res chain seq x y z
N LEU A 1 -3.40 -7.24 -8.73
CA LEU A 1 -4.87 -7.26 -8.72
C LEU A 1 -5.32 -8.11 -7.55
N ILE A 2 -6.18 -7.59 -6.69
CA ILE A 2 -6.66 -8.28 -5.49
C ILE A 2 -8.17 -8.12 -5.43
N ILE A 3 -8.88 -9.22 -5.24
CA ILE A 3 -10.31 -9.25 -4.94
C ILE A 3 -10.42 -9.66 -3.49
N SER A 4 -10.99 -8.78 -2.68
CA SER A 4 -11.30 -9.04 -1.28
C SER A 4 -12.80 -9.02 -1.07
N GLY A 5 -13.26 -9.87 -0.16
CA GLY A 5 -14.67 -9.94 0.22
C GLY A 5 -14.82 -10.06 1.73
N PRO A 6 -15.99 -9.69 2.27
CA PRO A 6 -16.29 -9.90 3.68
C PRO A 6 -16.38 -11.40 3.95
N VAL A 7 -15.80 -11.85 5.06
CA VAL A 7 -15.96 -13.25 5.49
C VAL A 7 -17.19 -13.38 6.39
N GLU A 8 -18.00 -14.40 6.14
CA GLU A 8 -19.00 -14.90 7.10
C GLU A 8 -18.32 -15.66 8.24
N HIS A 9 -17.41 -15.01 8.96
CA HIS A 9 -16.88 -15.56 10.21
C HIS A 9 -17.62 -14.97 11.39
N LYS A 10 -18.03 -15.86 12.30
CA LYS A 10 -18.66 -15.48 13.56
C LYS A 10 -17.58 -14.82 14.44
N PRO A 11 -17.75 -13.54 14.81
CA PRO A 11 -16.84 -12.85 15.75
C PRO A 11 -16.63 -13.62 17.06
N ASP A 12 -17.60 -14.47 17.42
CA ASP A 12 -17.60 -15.35 18.58
C ASP A 12 -16.35 -16.23 18.70
N GLN A 13 -15.73 -16.63 17.58
CA GLN A 13 -14.51 -17.45 17.62
C GLN A 13 -13.33 -16.69 18.20
N TYR A 14 -13.12 -15.41 17.83
CA TYR A 14 -12.05 -14.60 18.40
C TYR A 14 -12.25 -14.38 19.90
N LEU A 15 -13.50 -14.14 20.35
CA LEU A 15 -13.82 -14.00 21.77
C LEU A 15 -13.60 -15.30 22.56
N THR A 16 -13.89 -16.45 21.96
CA THR A 16 -13.69 -17.76 22.59
C THR A 16 -12.20 -18.05 22.72
N VAL A 17 -11.44 -17.85 21.65
CA VAL A 17 -10.00 -18.09 21.62
C VAL A 17 -9.24 -17.14 22.56
N ASP A 18 -9.62 -15.86 22.63
CA ASP A 18 -9.02 -14.89 23.56
C ASP A 18 -9.19 -15.30 25.03
N LYS A 19 -10.38 -15.79 25.41
CA LYS A 19 -10.61 -16.32 26.77
C LYS A 19 -9.69 -17.49 27.09
N LEU A 20 -9.50 -18.41 26.13
CA LEU A 20 -8.66 -19.58 26.31
C LEU A 20 -7.18 -19.23 26.49
N ILE A 21 -6.71 -18.24 25.73
CA ILE A 21 -5.30 -17.81 25.81
C ILE A 21 -5.00 -17.14 27.14
N LYS A 22 -5.97 -16.44 27.74
CA LYS A 22 -5.84 -15.87 29.09
C LYS A 22 -5.72 -16.94 30.19
N ASP A 23 -6.12 -18.18 29.93
CA ASP A 23 -5.98 -19.32 30.85
C ASP A 23 -4.64 -20.08 30.68
N LEU A 24 -3.81 -19.67 29.71
CA LEU A 24 -2.48 -20.25 29.50
C LEU A 24 -1.48 -19.72 30.53
N HIS A 25 -0.59 -20.61 30.98
CA HIS A 25 0.50 -20.26 31.86
C HIS A 25 1.73 -19.85 31.04
N PRO A 26 2.65 -19.01 31.56
CA PRO A 26 3.89 -18.66 30.85
C PRO A 26 4.78 -19.83 30.40
N SER A 27 4.56 -21.05 30.91
CA SER A 27 5.23 -22.28 30.45
C SER A 27 4.67 -22.85 29.15
N ASP A 28 3.48 -22.40 28.75
CA ASP A 28 2.70 -22.96 27.66
C ASP A 28 3.07 -22.31 26.31
N TYR A 29 3.87 -21.24 26.32
CA TYR A 29 4.32 -20.52 25.13
C TYR A 29 5.72 -19.92 25.31
N GLU A 30 6.42 -19.75 24.20
CA GLU A 30 7.71 -19.06 24.11
C GLU A 30 7.53 -17.74 23.36
N ILE A 31 8.07 -16.66 23.93
CA ILE A 31 8.03 -15.32 23.33
C ILE A 31 9.42 -14.97 22.79
N ASP A 32 9.47 -14.65 21.51
CA ASP A 32 10.62 -13.98 20.90
C ASP A 32 10.27 -12.49 20.71
N GLU A 33 10.71 -11.65 21.64
CA GLU A 33 10.48 -10.21 21.58
C GLU A 33 11.25 -9.53 20.44
N LYS A 34 12.39 -10.11 20.03
CA LYS A 34 13.24 -9.54 18.99
C LYS A 34 12.59 -9.69 17.62
N ASP A 35 12.07 -10.88 17.34
CA ASP A 35 11.39 -11.17 16.08
C ASP A 35 9.87 -10.95 16.15
N LYS A 36 9.36 -10.45 17.30
CA LYS A 36 7.93 -10.24 17.59
C LYS A 36 7.10 -11.48 17.23
N ASN A 37 7.52 -12.63 17.75
CA ASN A 37 6.88 -13.91 17.53
C ASN A 37 6.50 -14.59 18.85
N VAL A 38 5.42 -15.39 18.83
CA VAL A 38 5.01 -16.23 19.97
C VAL A 38 4.69 -17.61 19.44
N LEU A 39 5.28 -18.63 20.03
CA LEU A 39 5.08 -20.03 19.67
C LEU A 39 4.54 -20.80 20.87
N LEU A 40 3.63 -21.74 20.63
CA LEU A 40 3.19 -22.66 21.68
C LEU A 40 4.25 -23.71 21.93
N THR A 41 4.49 -24.03 23.21
CA THR A 41 5.30 -25.19 23.59
C THR A 41 4.48 -26.47 23.41
N ASN A 42 5.12 -27.64 23.41
CA ASN A 42 4.42 -28.93 23.38
C ASN A 42 3.36 -29.04 24.49
N ILE A 43 3.68 -28.51 25.69
CA ILE A 43 2.76 -28.48 26.84
C ILE A 43 1.55 -27.58 26.54
N GLY A 44 1.79 -26.42 25.92
CA GLY A 44 0.71 -25.51 25.51
C GLY A 44 -0.19 -26.12 24.42
N ILE A 45 0.40 -26.85 23.47
CA ILE A 45 -0.35 -27.58 22.42
C ILE A 45 -1.27 -28.62 23.07
N ASP A 46 -0.75 -29.47 23.96
CA ASP A 46 -1.54 -30.51 24.64
C ASP A 46 -2.71 -29.90 25.45
N LYS A 47 -2.46 -28.78 26.14
CA LYS A 47 -3.47 -28.07 26.93
C LYS A 47 -4.56 -27.50 26.03
N ILE A 48 -4.19 -26.88 24.92
CA ILE A 48 -5.11 -26.32 23.94
C ILE A 48 -5.94 -27.42 23.26
N GLU A 49 -5.31 -28.54 22.89
CA GLU A 49 -5.99 -29.72 22.34
C GLU A 49 -7.02 -30.26 23.33
N GLY A 50 -6.65 -30.41 24.60
CA GLY A 50 -7.55 -30.86 25.65
C GLY A 50 -8.77 -29.94 25.82
N ILE A 51 -8.58 -28.62 25.75
CA ILE A 51 -9.66 -27.66 25.86
C ILE A 51 -10.56 -27.67 24.61
N PHE A 52 -9.98 -27.67 23.40
CA PHE A 52 -10.76 -27.69 22.17
C PHE A 52 -11.49 -29.01 21.93
N THR A 53 -10.94 -30.13 22.41
CA THR A 53 -11.62 -31.43 22.42
C THR A 53 -12.85 -31.38 23.33
N LYS A 54 -12.72 -30.84 24.55
CA LYS A 54 -13.86 -30.67 25.48
C LYS A 54 -14.93 -29.72 24.94
N ALA A 55 -14.53 -28.68 24.22
CA ALA A 55 -15.45 -27.75 23.58
C ALA A 55 -16.10 -28.31 22.29
N GLY A 56 -15.66 -29.47 21.80
CA GLY A 56 -16.18 -30.08 20.56
C GLY A 56 -15.79 -29.33 19.28
N ILE A 57 -14.77 -28.48 19.33
CA ILE A 57 -14.32 -27.62 18.22
C ILE A 57 -13.15 -28.28 17.46
N LEU A 58 -12.36 -29.11 18.14
CA LEU A 58 -11.20 -29.79 17.56
C LEU A 58 -11.64 -30.92 16.61
N LYS A 59 -11.17 -30.89 15.35
CA LYS A 59 -11.38 -32.00 14.40
C LYS A 59 -10.20 -32.96 14.47
N ASN A 60 -10.47 -34.26 14.35
CA ASN A 60 -9.47 -35.34 14.29
C ASN A 60 -8.54 -35.43 15.52
N ASN A 61 -8.90 -34.83 16.67
CA ASN A 61 -8.12 -34.83 17.91
C ASN A 61 -6.65 -34.38 17.76
N ASN A 62 -6.35 -33.53 16.76
CA ASN A 62 -5.01 -33.00 16.52
C ASN A 62 -5.11 -31.53 16.11
N PHE A 63 -4.47 -30.64 16.86
CA PHE A 63 -4.48 -29.20 16.63
C PHE A 63 -3.90 -28.81 15.28
N TYR A 64 -2.83 -29.47 14.85
CA TYR A 64 -2.15 -29.21 13.58
C TYR A 64 -2.72 -30.00 12.39
N ASP A 65 -3.88 -30.63 12.54
CA ASP A 65 -4.58 -31.24 11.41
C ASP A 65 -4.94 -30.18 10.36
N PRO A 66 -4.77 -30.44 9.04
CA PRO A 66 -5.11 -29.49 7.99
C PRO A 66 -6.56 -28.96 8.03
N LYS A 67 -7.50 -29.70 8.64
CA LYS A 67 -8.89 -29.24 8.82
C LYS A 67 -9.05 -28.16 9.90
N ASN A 68 -8.03 -27.95 10.73
CA ASN A 68 -8.00 -27.01 11.85
C ASN A 68 -7.13 -25.77 11.56
N LEU A 69 -6.64 -25.57 10.33
CA LEU A 69 -5.76 -24.44 9.98
C LEU A 69 -6.29 -23.07 10.42
N ASN A 70 -7.58 -22.81 10.26
CA ASN A 70 -8.19 -21.55 10.70
C ASN A 70 -8.16 -21.40 12.23
N LEU A 71 -8.32 -22.49 12.97
CA LEU A 71 -8.26 -22.47 14.44
C LEU A 71 -6.85 -22.20 14.93
N VAL A 72 -5.85 -22.87 14.32
CA VAL A 72 -4.42 -22.63 14.58
C VAL A 72 -4.08 -21.18 14.32
N HIS A 73 -4.55 -20.65 13.19
CA HIS A 73 -4.35 -19.25 12.83
C HIS A 73 -4.94 -18.29 13.88
N HIS A 74 -6.20 -18.47 14.30
CA HIS A 74 -6.82 -17.62 15.33
C HIS A 74 -6.08 -17.67 16.66
N VAL A 75 -5.63 -18.85 17.10
CA VAL A 75 -4.85 -19.01 18.34
C VAL A 75 -3.54 -18.26 18.26
N ASN A 76 -2.81 -18.40 17.16
CA ASN A 76 -1.55 -17.68 16.97
C ASN A 76 -1.74 -16.16 16.99
N GLN A 77 -2.77 -15.63 16.31
CA GLN A 77 -3.03 -14.19 16.32
C GLN A 77 -3.44 -13.68 17.71
N ALA A 78 -4.23 -14.45 18.45
CA ALA A 78 -4.63 -14.06 19.80
C ALA A 78 -3.47 -14.17 20.82
N LEU A 79 -2.52 -15.10 20.64
CA LEU A 79 -1.29 -15.15 21.43
C LEU A 79 -0.44 -13.90 21.18
N ARG A 80 -0.24 -13.54 19.92
CA ARG A 80 0.47 -12.30 19.54
C ARG A 80 -0.23 -11.08 20.13
N ALA A 81 -1.54 -10.95 19.96
CA ALA A 81 -2.32 -9.85 20.48
C ALA A 81 -2.21 -9.70 22.01
N ASN A 82 -2.21 -10.80 22.76
CA ASN A 82 -2.14 -10.78 24.22
C ASN A 82 -0.72 -10.53 24.76
N HIS A 83 0.31 -11.07 24.10
CA HIS A 83 1.67 -11.09 24.65
C HIS A 83 2.68 -10.15 23.99
N LEU A 84 2.45 -9.71 22.74
CA LEU A 84 3.39 -8.83 22.01
C LEU A 84 2.89 -7.41 21.82
N PHE A 85 1.58 -7.19 21.87
CA PHE A 85 0.96 -5.89 21.61
C PHE A 85 0.34 -5.34 22.89
N PHE A 86 0.76 -4.15 23.29
CA PHE A 86 0.39 -3.53 24.56
C PHE A 86 -0.39 -2.23 24.35
N LEU A 87 -1.44 -2.07 25.17
CA LEU A 87 -2.24 -0.85 25.24
C LEU A 87 -1.37 0.33 25.68
N GLY A 88 -1.44 1.43 24.94
CA GLY A 88 -0.67 2.66 25.19
C GLY A 88 0.73 2.67 24.59
N LYS A 89 1.21 1.54 24.04
CA LYS A 89 2.49 1.44 23.32
C LYS A 89 2.27 1.18 21.84
N ASP A 90 1.58 0.10 21.50
CA ASP A 90 1.41 -0.35 20.11
C ASP A 90 0.05 0.05 19.53
N TYR A 91 -0.95 0.26 20.40
CA TYR A 91 -2.28 0.72 20.04
C TYR A 91 -2.96 1.45 21.21
N ILE A 92 -4.00 2.21 20.91
CA ILE A 92 -4.96 2.75 21.88
C ILE A 92 -6.38 2.32 21.53
N VAL A 93 -7.27 2.35 22.53
CA VAL A 93 -8.71 2.20 22.32
C VAL A 93 -9.34 3.59 22.35
N GLN A 94 -10.00 3.97 21.26
CA GLN A 94 -10.70 5.25 21.15
C GLN A 94 -12.01 5.07 20.40
N ASN A 95 -13.11 5.63 20.92
CA ASN A 95 -14.46 5.56 20.34
C ASN A 95 -14.90 4.12 20.03
N ASN A 96 -14.67 3.18 20.95
CA ASN A 96 -14.92 1.75 20.75
C ASN A 96 -14.28 1.21 19.47
N SER A 97 -13.04 1.63 19.17
CA SER A 97 -12.25 1.12 18.05
C SER A 97 -10.77 1.12 18.40
N ILE A 98 -10.02 0.17 17.84
CA ILE A 98 -8.57 0.11 18.01
C ILE A 98 -7.89 1.05 17.03
N LYS A 99 -6.97 1.86 17.54
CA LYS A 99 -6.14 2.78 16.75
C LYS A 99 -4.68 2.44 16.94
N ILE A 100 -3.97 2.26 15.83
CA ILE A 100 -2.55 1.89 15.83
C ILE A 100 -1.72 3.14 16.15
N ILE A 101 -0.70 2.97 16.98
CA ILE A 101 0.30 4.01 17.26
C ILE A 101 1.52 3.74 16.39
N ASP A 102 2.03 4.77 15.74
CA ASP A 102 3.33 4.71 15.07
C ASP A 102 4.46 4.66 16.11
N GLU A 103 5.24 3.57 16.12
CA GLU A 103 6.34 3.34 17.06
C GLU A 103 7.40 4.45 17.04
N PHE A 104 7.59 5.15 15.91
CA PHE A 104 8.61 6.19 15.78
C PHE A 104 8.11 7.57 16.18
N THR A 105 6.84 7.87 15.90
CA THR A 105 6.31 9.24 16.06
C THR A 105 5.30 9.37 17.21
N GLY A 106 4.83 8.25 17.77
CA GLY A 106 3.78 8.22 18.78
C GLY A 106 2.41 8.68 18.27
N ARG A 107 2.26 8.89 16.95
CA ARG A 107 1.02 9.38 16.35
C ARG A 107 0.04 8.25 16.09
N VAL A 108 -1.23 8.59 16.20
CA VAL A 108 -2.32 7.70 15.82
C VAL A 108 -2.41 7.60 14.30
N LEU A 109 -2.34 6.37 13.78
CA LEU A 109 -2.48 6.07 12.36
C LEU A 109 -3.95 5.82 12.01
N GLU A 110 -4.68 6.87 11.64
CA GLU A 110 -6.08 6.75 11.25
C GLU A 110 -6.27 5.89 9.99
N GLY A 111 -7.32 5.05 10.00
CA GLY A 111 -7.69 4.18 8.89
C GLY A 111 -6.80 2.95 8.70
N ARG A 112 -5.70 2.81 9.46
CA ARG A 112 -4.88 1.60 9.42
C ARG A 112 -5.42 0.52 10.34
N ARG A 113 -5.34 -0.72 9.86
CA ARG A 113 -5.64 -1.94 10.62
C ARG A 113 -4.45 -2.89 10.53
N TYR A 114 -4.29 -3.74 11.53
CA TYR A 114 -3.38 -4.87 11.44
C TYR A 114 -3.99 -5.91 10.50
N SER A 115 -3.17 -6.53 9.66
CA SER A 115 -3.61 -7.55 8.70
C SER A 115 -3.71 -8.93 9.36
N ASP A 116 -4.24 -9.91 8.61
CA ASP A 116 -4.12 -11.34 8.91
C ASP A 116 -4.76 -11.72 10.26
N GLY A 117 -5.98 -11.23 10.51
CA GLY A 117 -6.74 -11.48 11.74
C GLY A 117 -6.21 -10.84 13.05
N LEU A 118 -5.03 -10.21 13.05
CA LEU A 118 -4.43 -9.64 14.27
C LEU A 118 -5.24 -8.48 14.85
N HIS A 119 -5.85 -7.63 14.00
CA HIS A 119 -6.64 -6.51 14.48
C HIS A 119 -7.92 -6.99 15.18
N GLN A 120 -8.55 -8.04 14.66
CA GLN A 120 -9.72 -8.69 15.25
C GLN A 120 -9.38 -9.36 16.57
N ALA A 121 -8.21 -9.99 16.66
CA ALA A 121 -7.73 -10.56 17.92
C ALA A 121 -7.51 -9.48 18.99
N LEU A 122 -7.01 -8.31 18.62
CA LEU A 122 -6.91 -7.16 19.52
C LEU A 122 -8.29 -6.60 19.91
N GLU A 123 -9.21 -6.48 18.94
CA GLU A 123 -10.60 -6.07 19.20
C GLU A 123 -11.26 -7.01 20.22
N ALA A 124 -11.05 -8.33 20.08
CA ALA A 124 -11.52 -9.34 21.04
C ALA A 124 -10.86 -9.20 22.42
N LYS A 125 -9.54 -8.99 22.47
CA LYS A 125 -8.77 -8.81 23.71
C LYS A 125 -9.30 -7.64 24.55
N GLU A 126 -9.55 -6.51 23.89
CA GLU A 126 -10.03 -5.25 24.52
C GLU A 126 -11.55 -5.19 24.65
N LYS A 127 -12.28 -6.22 24.20
CA LYS A 127 -13.75 -6.30 24.22
C LYS A 127 -14.43 -5.17 23.46
N VAL A 128 -13.84 -4.78 22.34
CA VAL A 128 -14.34 -3.78 21.40
C VAL A 128 -15.14 -4.48 20.29
N ASP A 129 -15.97 -3.74 19.56
CA ASP A 129 -16.71 -4.28 18.40
C ASP A 129 -15.74 -4.89 17.38
N ILE A 130 -15.86 -6.21 17.17
CA ILE A 130 -15.02 -6.95 16.24
C ILE A 130 -15.59 -6.77 14.84
N LEU A 131 -14.80 -6.15 13.97
CA LEU A 131 -15.20 -5.93 12.59
C LEU A 131 -14.74 -7.09 11.72
N SER A 132 -15.65 -7.62 10.90
CA SER A 132 -15.38 -8.74 9.99
C SER A 132 -14.16 -8.46 9.12
N GLU A 133 -13.30 -9.46 9.00
CA GLU A 133 -12.14 -9.40 8.13
C GLU A 133 -12.56 -9.36 6.66
N ASN A 134 -11.84 -8.57 5.87
CA ASN A 134 -11.87 -8.70 4.41
C ASN A 134 -10.79 -9.72 4.03
N GLN A 135 -11.21 -10.92 3.63
CA GLN A 135 -10.28 -11.93 3.15
C GLN A 135 -9.97 -11.71 1.67
N THR A 136 -8.73 -11.99 1.27
CA THR A 136 -8.36 -12.05 -0.14
C THR A 136 -8.94 -13.32 -0.76
N LEU A 137 -9.93 -13.16 -1.63
CA LEU A 137 -10.59 -14.26 -2.35
C LEU A 137 -9.79 -14.69 -3.58
N ALA A 138 -9.18 -13.72 -4.26
CA ALA A 138 -8.32 -13.97 -5.41
C ALA A 138 -7.26 -12.88 -5.52
N ASN A 139 -6.06 -13.26 -5.95
CA ASN A 139 -5.04 -12.31 -6.32
C ASN A 139 -4.25 -12.80 -7.54
N ILE A 140 -3.72 -11.86 -8.31
CA ILE A 140 -2.77 -12.11 -9.39
C ILE A 140 -1.91 -10.87 -9.61
N THR A 141 -0.62 -11.06 -9.90
CA THR A 141 0.28 -9.98 -10.32
C THR A 141 0.03 -9.63 -11.79
N TYR A 142 0.29 -8.39 -12.21
CA TYR A 142 0.18 -8.05 -13.63
C TYR A 142 1.11 -8.89 -14.50
N GLN A 143 2.31 -9.19 -13.98
CA GLN A 143 3.28 -10.06 -14.65
C GLN A 143 2.66 -11.43 -15.00
N ASN A 144 2.11 -12.12 -14.01
CA ASN A 144 1.49 -13.44 -14.22
C ASN A 144 0.23 -13.35 -15.07
N TYR A 145 -0.59 -12.31 -14.86
CA TYR A 145 -1.81 -12.10 -15.63
C TYR A 145 -1.53 -11.96 -17.13
N PHE A 146 -0.55 -11.15 -17.52
CA PHE A 146 -0.19 -10.98 -18.93
C PHE A 146 0.47 -12.22 -19.53
N ARG A 147 1.21 -13.03 -18.75
CA ARG A 147 1.78 -14.30 -19.21
C ARG A 147 0.74 -15.37 -19.54
N MET A 148 -0.50 -15.24 -19.04
CA MET A 148 -1.59 -16.17 -19.38
C MET A 148 -2.12 -15.98 -20.81
N TYR A 149 -1.80 -14.86 -21.47
CA TYR A 149 -2.26 -14.61 -22.84
C TYR A 149 -1.46 -15.47 -23.83
N LYS A 150 -2.16 -16.16 -24.74
CA LYS A 150 -1.53 -16.96 -25.80
C LYS A 150 -0.62 -16.13 -26.71
N LYS A 151 -0.95 -14.86 -26.92
CA LYS A 151 -0.17 -13.89 -27.67
C LYS A 151 -0.13 -12.59 -26.90
N LEU A 152 1.07 -12.13 -26.58
CA LEU A 152 1.32 -10.86 -25.90
C LEU A 152 2.13 -9.94 -26.81
N ALA A 153 1.74 -8.67 -26.87
CA ALA A 153 2.45 -7.62 -27.59
C ALA A 153 2.16 -6.28 -26.90
N GLY A 154 3.04 -5.30 -27.07
CA GLY A 154 2.89 -3.97 -26.48
C GLY A 154 3.64 -2.92 -27.28
N MET A 155 3.31 -1.65 -27.03
CA MET A 155 3.98 -0.49 -27.63
C MET A 155 4.26 0.54 -26.55
N THR A 156 5.44 1.15 -26.60
CA THR A 156 5.87 2.22 -25.68
C THR A 156 7.00 3.03 -26.32
N GLY A 157 7.19 4.27 -25.83
CA GLY A 157 8.22 5.17 -26.34
C GLY A 157 9.63 4.92 -25.81
N THR A 158 9.79 4.17 -24.71
CA THR A 158 11.06 4.13 -23.94
C THR A 158 11.49 2.74 -23.46
N ALA A 159 11.04 1.65 -24.08
CA ALA A 159 11.37 0.29 -23.63
C ALA A 159 12.81 -0.19 -23.94
N ALA A 160 13.59 0.55 -24.73
CA ALA A 160 14.89 0.08 -25.19
C ALA A 160 15.89 -0.18 -24.04
N THR A 161 15.82 0.58 -22.95
CA THR A 161 16.68 0.38 -21.77
C THR A 161 16.25 -0.83 -20.94
N GLU A 162 14.96 -1.12 -20.90
CA GLU A 162 14.37 -2.23 -20.12
C GLU A 162 14.18 -3.50 -20.97
N ALA A 163 14.87 -3.60 -22.12
CA ALA A 163 14.66 -4.67 -23.08
C ALA A 163 14.97 -6.06 -22.50
N GLU A 164 15.99 -6.15 -21.66
CA GLU A 164 16.36 -7.39 -20.95
C GLU A 164 15.26 -7.82 -19.99
N GLU A 165 14.73 -6.90 -19.18
CA GLU A 165 13.63 -7.20 -18.25
C GLU A 165 12.35 -7.64 -18.97
N PHE A 166 12.01 -7.01 -20.10
CA PHE A 166 10.87 -7.43 -20.93
C PHE A 166 11.04 -8.84 -21.49
N PHE A 167 12.26 -9.19 -21.89
CA PHE A 167 12.56 -10.52 -22.39
C PHE A 167 12.52 -11.56 -21.27
N ASP A 168 13.13 -11.30 -20.13
CA ASP A 168 13.20 -12.26 -19.03
C ASP A 168 11.83 -12.53 -18.38
N ILE A 169 11.01 -11.49 -18.20
CA ILE A 169 9.71 -11.62 -17.54
C ILE A 169 8.64 -12.14 -18.51
N TYR A 170 8.62 -11.64 -19.74
CA TYR A 170 7.50 -11.86 -20.68
C TYR A 170 7.89 -12.55 -21.98
N ASN A 171 9.17 -12.85 -22.20
CA ASN A 171 9.70 -13.31 -23.49
C ASN A 171 9.35 -12.36 -24.64
N LEU A 172 9.37 -11.05 -24.36
CA LEU A 172 9.04 -10.00 -25.32
C LEU A 172 10.33 -9.30 -25.82
N PRO A 173 10.71 -9.50 -27.09
CA PRO A 173 11.80 -8.73 -27.66
C PRO A 173 11.35 -7.28 -27.89
N VAL A 174 12.22 -6.34 -27.56
CA VAL A 174 12.02 -4.91 -27.84
C VAL A 174 12.70 -4.54 -29.15
N VAL A 175 11.95 -3.91 -30.05
CA VAL A 175 12.45 -3.41 -31.33
C VAL A 175 12.24 -1.90 -31.41
N SER A 176 13.31 -1.16 -31.60
CA SER A 176 13.24 0.29 -31.82
C SER A 176 12.78 0.58 -33.25
N ILE A 177 11.59 1.18 -33.36
CA ILE A 177 11.04 1.64 -34.64
C ILE A 177 11.54 3.07 -34.90
N PRO A 178 12.11 3.38 -36.08
CA PRO A 178 12.55 4.73 -36.39
C PRO A 178 11.37 5.71 -36.41
N THR A 179 11.63 6.95 -36.02
CA THR A 179 10.63 8.02 -36.10
C THR A 179 10.36 8.40 -37.56
N ASN A 180 9.14 8.85 -37.86
CA ASN A 180 8.78 9.32 -39.20
C ASN A 180 9.62 10.53 -39.64
N GLU A 181 9.97 11.40 -38.69
CA GLU A 181 10.76 12.61 -38.91
C GLU A 181 12.08 12.55 -38.13
N LYS A 182 13.08 13.30 -38.58
CA LYS A 182 14.34 13.44 -37.86
C LYS A 182 14.12 14.18 -36.54
N MET A 183 14.54 13.57 -35.43
CA MET A 183 14.46 14.17 -34.10
C MET A 183 15.45 15.34 -33.98
N ILE A 184 14.93 16.54 -33.69
CA ILE A 184 15.70 17.80 -33.52
C ILE A 184 15.51 18.44 -32.14
N ARG A 185 14.88 17.74 -31.19
CA ARG A 185 14.65 18.23 -29.83
C ARG A 185 16.00 18.39 -29.12
N ILE A 186 16.19 19.54 -28.47
CA ILE A 186 17.40 19.83 -27.69
C ILE A 186 17.13 19.44 -26.23
N ASP A 187 17.69 18.32 -25.82
CA ASP A 187 17.66 17.88 -24.42
C ASP A 187 18.82 18.54 -23.66
N SER A 188 18.47 19.43 -22.72
CA SER A 188 19.45 20.14 -21.90
C SER A 188 19.84 19.33 -20.67
N ASN A 189 21.05 19.55 -20.15
CA ASN A 189 21.50 18.94 -18.91
C ASN A 189 20.66 19.39 -17.71
N ASP A 190 20.59 18.51 -16.71
CA ASP A 190 19.91 18.77 -15.45
C ASP A 190 20.52 19.97 -14.70
N LYS A 191 19.65 20.77 -14.08
CA LYS A 191 20.06 21.86 -13.18
C LYS A 191 19.78 21.47 -11.74
N ILE A 192 20.85 21.29 -10.96
CA ILE A 192 20.79 20.88 -9.56
C ILE A 192 20.93 22.11 -8.67
N PHE A 193 20.09 22.19 -7.64
CA PHE A 193 20.07 23.29 -6.67
C PHE A 193 20.15 22.74 -5.25
N ARG A 194 20.73 23.54 -4.34
CA ARG A 194 20.91 23.13 -2.93
C ARG A 194 19.58 23.13 -2.17
N THR A 195 18.69 24.08 -2.47
CA THR A 195 17.41 24.21 -1.79
C THR A 195 16.23 24.24 -2.76
N ASP A 196 15.07 23.79 -2.28
CA ASP A 196 13.82 23.86 -3.08
C ASP A 196 13.43 25.30 -3.41
N LYS A 197 13.74 26.27 -2.53
CA LYS A 197 13.46 27.68 -2.80
C LYS A 197 14.23 28.21 -4.01
N GLU A 198 15.52 27.91 -4.08
CA GLU A 198 16.38 28.27 -5.21
C GLU A 198 15.91 27.59 -6.50
N LYS A 199 15.64 26.28 -6.43
CA LYS A 199 15.10 25.51 -7.56
C LYS A 199 13.79 26.09 -8.08
N ASN A 200 12.84 26.36 -7.19
CA ASN A 200 11.52 26.86 -7.56
C ASN A 200 11.62 28.24 -8.19
N LYS A 201 12.45 29.12 -7.64
CA LYS A 201 12.72 30.43 -8.25
C LYS A 201 13.28 30.28 -9.66
N ALA A 202 14.30 29.45 -9.84
CA ALA A 202 14.92 29.24 -11.15
C ALA A 202 13.95 28.66 -12.20
N ILE A 203 13.05 27.77 -11.79
CA ILE A 203 11.98 27.24 -12.66
C ILE A 203 11.02 28.37 -13.07
N ILE A 204 10.53 29.16 -12.11
CA ILE A 204 9.59 30.25 -12.38
C ILE A 204 10.22 31.33 -13.27
N ASP A 205 11.47 31.72 -12.99
CA ASP A 205 12.21 32.68 -13.82
C ASP A 205 12.32 32.18 -15.27
N LYS A 206 12.54 30.87 -15.46
CA LYS A 206 12.59 30.27 -16.79
C LYS A 206 11.24 30.24 -17.48
N VAL A 207 10.17 29.93 -16.76
CA VAL A 207 8.79 29.96 -17.29
C VAL A 207 8.43 31.38 -17.74
N ILE A 208 8.77 32.40 -16.94
CA ILE A 208 8.54 33.81 -17.30
C ILE A 208 9.31 34.17 -18.57
N GLU A 209 10.57 33.74 -18.72
CA GLU A 209 11.38 33.96 -19.92
C GLU A 209 10.74 33.32 -21.16
N CYS A 210 10.27 32.07 -21.06
CA CYS A 210 9.61 31.36 -22.16
C CYS A 210 8.26 31.98 -22.50
N ASN A 211 7.44 32.31 -21.50
CA ASN A 211 6.13 32.91 -21.69
C ASN A 211 6.23 34.29 -22.36
N LYS A 212 7.21 35.13 -21.98
CA LYS A 212 7.48 36.40 -22.68
C LYS A 212 7.80 36.26 -24.17
N LYS A 213 8.28 35.07 -24.59
CA LYS A 213 8.60 34.75 -25.99
C LYS A 213 7.45 34.06 -26.73
N GLY A 214 6.31 33.82 -26.08
CA GLY A 214 5.21 33.04 -26.66
C GLY A 214 5.41 31.53 -26.62
N GLN A 215 6.46 31.03 -25.98
CA GLN A 215 6.80 29.61 -26.00
C GLN A 215 5.92 28.83 -25.00
N PRO A 216 5.24 27.74 -25.44
CA PRO A 216 4.49 26.88 -24.53
C PRO A 216 5.41 26.13 -23.56
N VAL A 217 4.96 25.95 -22.32
CA VAL A 217 5.73 25.29 -21.24
C VAL A 217 4.89 24.24 -20.53
N LEU A 218 5.44 23.03 -20.43
CA LEU A 218 4.91 21.95 -19.58
C LEU A 218 5.84 21.74 -18.38
N ILE A 219 5.29 21.83 -17.17
CA ILE A 219 6.03 21.65 -15.91
C ILE A 219 5.66 20.28 -15.32
N GLY A 220 6.53 19.28 -15.50
CA GLY A 220 6.32 17.97 -14.90
C GLY A 220 6.52 17.98 -13.38
N THR A 221 5.52 17.53 -12.62
CA THR A 221 5.58 17.43 -11.16
C THR A 221 5.31 16.00 -10.69
N THR A 222 5.90 15.61 -9.55
CA THR A 222 5.79 14.23 -9.02
C THR A 222 4.58 14.03 -8.10
N SER A 223 3.89 15.09 -7.69
CA SER A 223 2.75 15.01 -6.77
C SER A 223 1.85 16.24 -6.89
N ILE A 224 0.57 16.04 -6.59
CA ILE A 224 -0.46 17.11 -6.61
C ILE A 224 -0.04 18.29 -5.72
N ASN A 225 0.54 18.04 -4.54
CA ASN A 225 0.98 19.10 -3.63
C ASN A 225 2.08 19.98 -4.26
N LYS A 226 2.98 19.38 -5.06
CA LYS A 226 3.99 20.16 -5.79
C LYS A 226 3.34 20.95 -6.93
N SER A 227 2.39 20.36 -7.66
CA SER A 227 1.62 21.04 -8.71
C SER A 227 0.91 22.29 -8.14
N GLU A 228 0.26 22.15 -6.98
CA GLU A 228 -0.38 23.26 -6.25
C GLU A 228 0.63 24.33 -5.79
N THR A 229 1.83 23.90 -5.39
CA THR A 229 2.90 24.83 -5.00
C THR A 229 3.35 25.68 -6.20
N TYR A 230 3.58 25.06 -7.36
CA TYR A 230 3.95 25.78 -8.58
C TYR A 230 2.81 26.64 -9.09
N SER A 231 1.56 26.17 -9.00
CA SER A 231 0.38 26.96 -9.34
C SER A 231 0.30 28.27 -8.54
N LYS A 232 0.50 28.20 -7.22
CA LYS A 232 0.57 29.39 -6.36
C LYS A 232 1.70 30.33 -6.78
N LEU A 233 2.89 29.79 -7.04
CA LEU A 233 4.04 30.61 -7.46
C LEU A 233 3.80 31.29 -8.81
N LEU A 234 3.18 30.60 -9.76
CA LEU A 234 2.81 31.16 -11.07
C LEU A 234 1.76 32.25 -10.94
N ASN A 235 0.74 32.05 -10.09
CA ASN A 235 -0.30 33.05 -9.80
C ASN A 235 0.29 34.33 -9.20
N VAL A 236 1.23 34.20 -8.25
CA VAL A 236 1.94 35.36 -7.65
C VAL A 236 2.69 36.16 -8.72
N ASN A 237 3.19 35.50 -9.77
CA ASN A 237 3.89 36.14 -10.88
C ASN A 237 2.97 36.50 -12.06
N GLY A 238 1.65 36.37 -11.90
CA GLY A 238 0.66 36.75 -12.92
C GLY A 238 0.62 35.85 -14.16
N ILE A 239 1.19 34.64 -14.10
CA ILE A 239 1.22 33.71 -15.23
C ILE A 239 -0.06 32.85 -15.23
N LYS A 240 -0.87 33.00 -16.29
CA LYS A 240 -2.02 32.13 -16.54
C LYS A 240 -1.54 30.72 -16.85
N HIS A 241 -2.11 29.73 -16.17
CA HIS A 241 -1.71 28.33 -16.33
C HIS A 241 -2.87 27.38 -16.03
N SER A 242 -2.73 26.12 -16.44
CA SER A 242 -3.62 25.01 -16.09
C SER A 242 -2.89 23.98 -15.25
N VAL A 243 -3.62 23.26 -14.39
CA VAL A 243 -3.07 22.19 -13.53
C VAL A 243 -3.74 20.86 -13.84
N LEU A 244 -2.94 19.83 -14.09
CA LEU A 244 -3.38 18.45 -14.30
C LEU A 244 -3.17 17.66 -13.01
N ASN A 245 -4.24 17.16 -12.40
CA ASN A 245 -4.18 16.50 -11.09
C ASN A 245 -4.53 15.01 -11.13
N ALA A 246 -4.62 14.42 -12.32
CA ALA A 246 -4.93 13.02 -12.58
C ALA A 246 -6.25 12.54 -11.95
N LYS A 247 -7.17 13.45 -11.62
CA LYS A 247 -8.48 13.11 -11.03
C LYS A 247 -9.58 13.05 -12.08
N ARG A 248 -9.43 13.74 -13.22
CA ARG A 248 -10.48 13.87 -14.24
C ARG A 248 -9.89 13.75 -15.65
N HIS A 249 -9.62 12.51 -16.07
CA HIS A 249 -8.95 12.21 -17.33
C HIS A 249 -9.56 12.89 -18.57
N GLU A 250 -10.90 12.92 -18.70
CA GLU A 250 -11.55 13.55 -19.86
C GLU A 250 -11.33 15.07 -19.95
N LYS A 251 -11.36 15.77 -18.81
CA LYS A 251 -11.12 17.22 -18.78
C LYS A 251 -9.65 17.54 -18.99
N GLU A 252 -8.76 16.71 -18.45
CA GLU A 252 -7.32 16.84 -18.60
C GLU A 252 -6.87 16.63 -20.04
N ALA A 253 -7.52 15.73 -20.79
CA ALA A 253 -7.25 15.53 -22.21
C ALA A 253 -7.50 16.79 -23.06
N ILE A 254 -8.53 17.58 -22.72
CA ILE A 254 -8.82 18.85 -23.40
C ILE A 254 -7.74 19.88 -23.06
N ILE A 255 -7.32 19.95 -21.80
CA ILE A 255 -6.28 20.86 -21.34
C ILE A 255 -4.94 20.55 -22.03
N ILE A 256 -4.55 19.28 -22.09
CA ILE A 256 -3.25 18.91 -22.68
C ILE A 256 -3.24 19.10 -24.20
N ALA A 257 -4.38 18.94 -24.89
CA ALA A 257 -4.50 19.23 -26.31
C ALA A 257 -4.20 20.70 -26.63
N ASP A 258 -4.56 21.61 -25.72
CA ASP A 258 -4.34 23.05 -25.84
C ASP A 258 -2.99 23.51 -25.26
N ALA A 259 -2.24 22.64 -24.58
CA ALA A 259 -0.99 22.99 -23.91
C ALA A 259 0.14 23.40 -24.87
N GLY A 260 0.03 23.09 -26.15
CA GLY A 260 0.99 23.49 -27.19
C GLY A 260 0.73 24.86 -27.82
N LYS A 261 -0.33 25.56 -27.41
CA LYS A 261 -0.68 26.90 -27.95
C LYS A 261 0.30 27.97 -27.45
N ILE A 262 0.38 29.07 -28.19
CA ILE A 262 1.17 30.25 -27.79
C ILE A 262 0.76 30.70 -26.38
N ASP A 263 1.75 31.06 -25.56
CA ASP A 263 1.61 31.48 -24.16
C ASP A 263 1.08 30.42 -23.18
N ALA A 264 0.80 29.19 -23.63
CA ALA A 264 0.24 28.16 -22.76
C ALA A 264 1.26 27.67 -21.73
N VAL A 265 0.84 27.65 -20.46
CA VAL A 265 1.62 27.05 -19.36
C VAL A 265 0.75 25.99 -18.69
N THR A 266 1.28 24.77 -18.60
CA THR A 266 0.57 23.63 -18.01
C THR A 266 1.47 22.97 -16.94
N VAL A 267 0.88 22.65 -15.79
CA VAL A 267 1.55 22.06 -14.61
C VAL A 267 0.97 20.70 -14.28
#